data_AF-A0A0A1VIV6-F1
#
_entry.id   AF-A0A0A1VIV6-F1
#
_cell.length_a   1.000
_cell.length_b   1.000
_cell.length_c   1.000
_cell.angle_alpha   90.00
_cell.angle_beta   90.00
_cell.angle_gamma   90.00
#
_symmetry.space_group_name_H-M   'P 1'
#
loop_
_entity.id
_entity.type
_entity.pdbx_description
1 polymer ?
#
loop_
_entity_poly.entity_id
_entity_poly.type
_entity_poly.pdbx_seq_one_letter_code
_entity_poly.pdbx_strand_id
1 'polypeptide(L)'
;MTGLEPLRLDVVSVQSQVVYGRVGNNAAVPTLEALGLAVAAVPTVLLSNTPHYPTLHGGAVPLDWFDGYLRDLSARGALHALRALVVGYLGDPAQAAVLAGWARALLAERAGLRIVLDPVLGDHDTGVYVAPGMAEACRTHLLPLASGLTPNGFELAQLTGMPVDDMDGVVAAARTLLTGRTQWVAVTSAAPATWPPDAMRVVLVTATQAQSITHPRIDAAPKGTGDLFCAALTGHWLQGLALPEAAARACDHVVRALQRTRQARSAELLLPTP
;
A
#
# COMPACT_ATOMS: atom_id res chain seq x y z
N MET A 1 -4.82 -6.27 41.61
CA MET A 1 -4.04 -5.58 40.56
C MET A 1 -5.02 -5.25 39.45
N THR A 2 -5.31 -3.96 39.25
CA THR A 2 -6.09 -3.48 38.10
C THR A 2 -5.35 -3.89 36.82
N GLY A 3 -6.00 -4.66 35.96
CA GLY A 3 -5.38 -5.11 34.70
C GLY A 3 -5.01 -3.90 33.84
N LEU A 4 -3.79 -3.88 33.32
CA LEU A 4 -3.36 -2.85 32.37
C LEU A 4 -4.20 -3.01 31.09
N GLU A 5 -4.70 -1.90 30.55
CA GLU A 5 -5.42 -1.92 29.27
C GLU A 5 -4.42 -2.13 28.11
N PRO A 6 -4.78 -2.91 27.07
CA PRO A 6 -3.96 -3.06 25.89
C PRO A 6 -3.73 -1.74 25.17
N LEU A 7 -2.56 -1.61 24.52
CA LEU A 7 -2.32 -0.50 23.60
C LEU A 7 -3.39 -0.47 22.50
N ARG A 8 -3.99 0.69 22.30
CA ARG A 8 -5.00 0.90 21.26
C ARG A 8 -4.33 1.13 19.91
N LEU A 9 -4.74 0.36 18.89
CA LEU A 9 -4.25 0.47 17.52
C LEU A 9 -5.38 0.85 16.56
N ASP A 10 -5.16 1.85 15.69
CA ASP A 10 -6.08 2.23 14.62
C ASP A 10 -5.78 1.49 13.32
N VAL A 11 -4.50 1.23 13.04
CA VAL A 11 -4.02 0.60 11.80
C VAL A 11 -2.98 -0.48 12.10
N VAL A 12 -3.04 -1.60 11.38
CA VAL A 12 -1.91 -2.52 11.24
C VAL A 12 -1.37 -2.41 9.82
N SER A 13 -0.09 -2.08 9.68
CA SER A 13 0.62 -2.01 8.40
C SER A 13 1.47 -3.27 8.21
N VAL A 14 1.16 -4.05 7.18
CA VAL A 14 1.80 -5.33 6.85
C VAL A 14 2.57 -5.17 5.54
N GLN A 15 3.86 -4.85 5.64
CA GLN A 15 4.71 -4.43 4.51
C GLN A 15 6.17 -4.81 4.75
N SER A 16 7.04 -4.50 3.79
CA SER A 16 8.49 -4.61 3.96
C SER A 16 9.02 -3.65 5.03
N GLN A 17 10.18 -3.97 5.60
CA GLN A 17 10.92 -3.09 6.48
C GLN A 17 12.40 -3.08 6.10
N VAL A 18 13.01 -1.89 6.12
CA VAL A 18 14.44 -1.72 5.82
C VAL A 18 15.18 -1.05 6.97
N VAL A 19 16.46 -1.35 7.15
CA VAL A 19 17.30 -0.62 8.13
C VAL A 19 17.62 0.78 7.61
N TYR A 20 18.04 0.89 6.35
CA TYR A 20 18.32 2.13 5.65
C TYR A 20 17.40 2.32 4.45
N GLY A 21 16.65 3.42 4.45
CA GLY A 21 15.78 3.83 3.36
C GLY A 21 14.34 4.10 3.78
N ARG A 22 13.53 4.51 2.80
CA ARG A 22 12.16 4.99 3.01
C ARG A 22 11.14 4.28 2.12
N VAL A 23 11.00 2.97 2.33
CA VAL A 23 10.03 2.09 1.67
C VAL A 23 9.25 1.27 2.70
N GLY A 24 8.13 0.69 2.28
CA GLY A 24 7.25 -0.14 3.12
C GLY A 24 6.89 0.57 4.43
N ASN A 25 7.02 -0.16 5.55
CA ASN A 25 6.73 0.36 6.88
C ASN A 25 7.56 1.60 7.26
N ASN A 26 8.77 1.77 6.70
CA ASN A 26 9.58 2.97 6.96
C ASN A 26 8.96 4.25 6.40
N ALA A 27 8.11 4.14 5.36
CA ALA A 27 7.33 5.24 4.79
C ALA A 27 5.91 5.27 5.36
N ALA A 28 5.24 4.12 5.45
CA ALA A 28 3.84 4.04 5.82
C ALA A 28 3.56 4.40 7.28
N VAL A 29 4.32 3.84 8.22
CA VAL A 29 4.13 4.07 9.67
C VAL A 29 4.24 5.56 10.03
N PRO A 30 5.35 6.26 9.75
CA PRO A 30 5.45 7.69 10.11
C PRO A 30 4.43 8.56 9.36
N THR A 31 3.97 8.16 8.17
CA THR A 31 2.91 8.89 7.44
C THR A 31 1.57 8.78 8.17
N LEU A 32 1.20 7.58 8.59
CA LEU A 32 -0.04 7.33 9.34
C LEU A 32 0.00 7.96 10.73
N GLU A 33 1.14 7.89 11.41
CA GLU A 33 1.35 8.54 12.72
C GLU A 33 1.29 10.08 12.61
N ALA A 34 1.83 10.68 11.55
CA ALA A 34 1.70 12.11 11.28
C ALA A 34 0.23 12.52 11.04
N LEU A 35 -0.63 11.57 10.64
CA LEU A 35 -2.08 11.76 10.51
C LEU A 35 -2.85 11.42 11.81
N GLY A 36 -2.14 11.23 12.93
CA GLY A 36 -2.71 11.04 14.26
C GLY A 36 -3.26 9.64 14.52
N LEU A 37 -2.81 8.63 13.75
CA LEU A 37 -3.24 7.23 13.91
C LEU A 37 -2.21 6.43 14.70
N ALA A 38 -2.68 5.57 15.61
CA ALA A 38 -1.83 4.58 16.27
C ALA A 38 -1.61 3.37 15.35
N VAL A 39 -0.35 3.04 15.07
CA VAL A 39 0.01 2.04 14.06
C VAL A 39 0.85 0.92 14.65
N ALA A 40 0.52 -0.33 14.31
CA ALA A 40 1.44 -1.46 14.48
C ALA A 40 2.04 -1.87 13.13
N ALA A 41 3.35 -2.03 13.09
CA ALA A 41 4.07 -2.52 11.92
C ALA A 41 4.28 -4.04 12.03
N VAL A 42 3.94 -4.78 10.99
CA VAL A 42 4.23 -6.21 10.84
C VAL A 42 5.15 -6.35 9.62
N PRO A 43 6.46 -6.63 9.82
CA PRO A 43 7.40 -6.77 8.72
C PRO A 43 7.17 -8.08 7.97
N THR A 44 7.20 -8.02 6.64
CA THR A 44 7.11 -9.19 5.74
C THR A 44 8.50 -9.63 5.27
N VAL A 45 9.40 -8.66 5.12
CA VAL A 45 10.84 -8.81 4.96
C VAL A 45 11.53 -7.85 5.91
N LEU A 46 12.75 -8.21 6.32
CA LEU A 46 13.67 -7.27 6.97
C LEU A 46 14.95 -7.24 6.15
N LEU A 47 15.21 -6.11 5.50
CA LEU A 47 16.37 -5.92 4.64
C LEU A 47 17.27 -4.81 5.16
N SER A 48 18.56 -4.83 4.80
CA SER A 48 19.48 -3.72 5.11
C SER A 48 19.05 -2.44 4.42
N ASN A 49 18.61 -2.55 3.17
CA ASN A 49 18.20 -1.47 2.28
C ASN A 49 17.40 -2.08 1.12
N THR A 50 17.01 -1.27 0.15
CA THR A 50 16.33 -1.75 -1.07
C THR A 50 17.31 -2.42 -2.06
N PRO A 51 16.84 -3.30 -2.96
CA PRO A 51 17.71 -4.06 -3.86
C PRO A 51 18.44 -3.25 -4.95
N HIS A 52 18.19 -1.95 -5.06
CA HIS A 52 18.85 -1.11 -6.06
C HIS A 52 20.27 -0.68 -5.67
N TYR A 53 20.67 -0.87 -4.40
CA TYR A 53 22.04 -0.65 -3.96
C TYR A 53 22.94 -1.83 -4.33
N PRO A 54 24.28 -1.62 -4.44
CA PRO A 54 25.23 -2.68 -4.79
C PRO A 54 25.29 -3.86 -3.80
N THR A 55 24.87 -3.63 -2.55
CA THR A 55 24.86 -4.65 -1.50
C THR A 55 23.49 -4.73 -0.85
N LEU A 56 23.06 -5.96 -0.53
CA LEU A 56 21.79 -6.23 0.12
C LEU A 56 21.96 -7.38 1.10
N HIS A 57 21.44 -7.21 2.31
CA HIS A 57 21.39 -8.25 3.33
C HIS A 57 19.99 -8.36 3.92
N GLY A 58 19.70 -9.49 4.55
CA GLY A 58 18.39 -9.80 5.11
C GLY A 58 17.57 -10.70 4.20
N GLY A 59 16.27 -10.79 4.47
CA GLY A 59 15.37 -11.66 3.70
C GLY A 59 13.93 -11.62 4.19
N ALA A 60 13.14 -12.56 3.68
CA ALA A 60 11.78 -12.76 4.16
C ALA A 60 11.75 -13.13 5.63
N VAL A 61 10.81 -12.54 6.36
CA VAL A 61 10.51 -12.94 7.73
C VAL A 61 10.03 -14.40 7.69
N PRO A 62 10.62 -15.31 8.50
CA PRO A 62 10.19 -16.69 8.58
C PRO A 62 8.68 -16.81 8.82
N LEU A 63 8.04 -17.77 8.15
CA LEU A 63 6.57 -17.86 8.13
C LEU A 63 5.97 -18.07 9.53
N ASP A 64 6.66 -18.85 10.38
CA ASP A 64 6.29 -19.08 11.77
C ASP A 64 6.37 -17.79 12.62
N TRP A 65 7.36 -16.94 12.36
CA TRP A 65 7.46 -15.63 13.01
C TRP A 65 6.35 -14.70 12.53
N PHE A 66 6.11 -14.63 11.22
CA PHE A 66 5.07 -13.79 10.64
C PHE A 66 3.67 -14.16 11.17
N ASP A 67 3.33 -15.45 11.17
CA ASP A 67 2.10 -15.98 11.76
C ASP A 67 2.02 -15.70 13.27
N GLY A 68 3.13 -15.86 13.99
CA GLY A 68 3.27 -15.53 15.41
C GLY A 68 2.92 -14.07 15.70
N TYR A 69 3.47 -13.12 14.94
CA TYR A 69 3.20 -11.67 15.11
C TYR A 69 1.71 -11.34 14.98
N LEU A 70 1.06 -11.88 13.96
CA LEU A 70 -0.37 -11.66 13.72
C LEU A 70 -1.22 -12.25 14.85
N ARG A 71 -0.91 -13.48 15.29
CA ARG A 71 -1.60 -14.15 16.40
C ARG A 71 -1.42 -13.41 17.72
N ASP A 72 -0.20 -12.98 18.03
CA ASP A 72 0.07 -12.28 19.27
C ASP A 72 -0.61 -10.91 19.32
N LEU A 73 -0.67 -10.16 18.20
CA LEU A 73 -1.47 -8.94 18.14
C LEU A 73 -2.94 -9.17 18.54
N SER A 74 -3.56 -10.24 18.02
CA SER A 74 -4.91 -10.64 18.43
C SER A 74 -4.97 -11.04 19.90
N ALA A 75 -4.03 -11.86 20.37
CA ALA A 75 -4.00 -12.42 21.72
C ALA A 75 -3.68 -11.38 22.82
N ARG A 76 -3.15 -10.21 22.46
CA ARG A 76 -2.97 -9.07 23.37
C ARG A 76 -4.22 -8.20 23.51
N GLY A 77 -5.29 -8.45 22.75
CA GLY A 77 -6.50 -7.62 22.77
C GLY A 77 -6.30 -6.21 22.17
N ALA A 78 -5.19 -5.99 21.45
CA ALA A 78 -4.81 -4.68 20.92
C ALA A 78 -5.68 -4.23 19.73
N LEU A 79 -6.44 -5.16 19.13
CA LEU A 79 -7.17 -4.94 17.88
C LEU A 79 -8.63 -4.52 18.06
N HIS A 80 -9.08 -4.27 19.29
CA HIS A 80 -10.48 -3.92 19.59
C HIS A 80 -10.93 -2.61 18.91
N ALA A 81 -10.00 -1.67 18.72
CA ALA A 81 -10.25 -0.39 18.05
C ALA A 81 -9.75 -0.36 16.59
N LEU A 82 -9.30 -1.49 16.03
CA LEU A 82 -8.68 -1.54 14.71
C LEU A 82 -9.66 -1.10 13.61
N ARG A 83 -9.20 -0.19 12.75
CA ARG A 83 -10.01 0.43 11.69
C ARG A 83 -9.55 0.05 10.30
N ALA A 84 -8.25 -0.16 10.09
CA ALA A 84 -7.72 -0.58 8.82
C ALA A 84 -6.54 -1.56 8.90
N LEU A 85 -6.43 -2.40 7.88
CA LEU A 85 -5.19 -3.06 7.48
C LEU A 85 -4.65 -2.36 6.24
N VAL A 86 -3.36 -2.02 6.25
CA VAL A 86 -2.62 -1.57 5.07
C VAL A 86 -1.67 -2.70 4.69
N VAL A 87 -1.82 -3.25 3.49
CA VAL A 87 -1.03 -4.39 3.01
C VAL A 87 -0.22 -3.94 1.81
N GLY A 88 1.09 -4.21 1.82
CA GLY A 88 2.01 -3.87 0.72
C GLY A 88 2.88 -5.06 0.36
N TYR A 89 4.17 -4.82 0.11
CA TYR A 89 5.13 -5.86 -0.29
C TYR A 89 5.12 -7.06 0.67
N LEU A 90 5.01 -8.27 0.10
CA LEU A 90 5.13 -9.54 0.80
C LEU A 90 6.41 -10.26 0.35
N GLY A 91 7.12 -10.87 1.29
CA GLY A 91 8.39 -11.56 1.01
C GLY A 91 8.22 -12.97 0.44
N ASP A 92 7.11 -13.64 0.78
CA ASP A 92 6.84 -15.03 0.41
C ASP A 92 5.33 -15.21 0.11
N PRO A 93 4.93 -15.89 -0.97
CA PRO A 93 3.52 -16.14 -1.29
C PRO A 93 2.72 -16.81 -0.15
N ALA A 94 3.37 -17.63 0.69
CA ALA A 94 2.74 -18.25 1.86
C ALA A 94 2.32 -17.21 2.91
N GLN A 95 3.01 -16.07 3.01
CA GLN A 95 2.61 -14.97 3.89
C GLN A 95 1.23 -14.42 3.47
N ALA A 96 0.91 -14.41 2.17
CA ALA A 96 -0.40 -13.95 1.69
C ALA A 96 -1.53 -14.86 2.19
N ALA A 97 -1.32 -16.18 2.20
CA ALA A 97 -2.28 -17.15 2.72
C ALA A 97 -2.49 -17.01 4.24
N VAL A 98 -1.40 -16.88 5.00
CA VAL A 98 -1.44 -16.65 6.46
C VAL A 98 -2.15 -15.34 6.79
N LEU A 99 -1.77 -14.25 6.12
CA LEU A 99 -2.40 -12.94 6.29
C LEU A 99 -3.89 -12.97 5.97
N ALA A 100 -4.28 -13.64 4.88
CA ALA A 100 -5.67 -13.79 4.51
C ALA A 100 -6.48 -14.58 5.54
N GLY A 101 -5.92 -15.65 6.11
CA GLY A 101 -6.54 -16.41 7.21
C GLY A 101 -6.82 -15.53 8.42
N TRP A 102 -5.81 -14.77 8.87
CA TRP A 102 -5.94 -13.83 9.98
C TRP A 102 -6.94 -12.72 9.69
N ALA A 103 -6.84 -12.08 8.52
CA ALA A 103 -7.75 -10.99 8.12
C ALA A 103 -9.21 -11.44 8.02
N ARG A 104 -9.49 -12.68 7.56
CA ARG A 104 -10.85 -13.24 7.56
C ARG A 104 -11.42 -13.37 8.97
N ALA A 105 -10.62 -13.80 9.94
CA ALA A 105 -11.05 -13.87 11.34
C ALA A 105 -11.39 -12.46 11.87
N LEU A 106 -10.55 -11.45 11.58
CA LEU A 106 -10.87 -10.08 11.99
C LEU A 106 -12.13 -9.54 11.30
N LEU A 107 -12.34 -9.85 10.02
CA LEU A 107 -13.53 -9.43 9.28
C LEU A 107 -14.82 -10.05 9.83
N ALA A 108 -14.76 -11.29 10.31
CA ALA A 108 -15.90 -11.95 10.96
C ALA A 108 -16.31 -11.24 12.26
N GLU A 109 -15.34 -10.70 13.00
CA GLU A 109 -15.58 -9.90 14.22
C GLU A 109 -15.90 -8.43 13.92
N ARG A 110 -15.38 -7.90 12.82
CA ARG A 110 -15.36 -6.46 12.49
C ARG A 110 -15.69 -6.26 11.02
N ALA A 111 -16.98 -6.32 10.67
CA ALA A 111 -17.43 -6.15 9.28
C ALA A 111 -17.00 -4.82 8.64
N GLY A 112 -16.85 -3.76 9.46
CA GLY A 112 -16.41 -2.43 9.04
C GLY A 112 -14.89 -2.24 8.90
N LEU A 113 -14.08 -3.27 9.17
CA LEU A 113 -12.64 -3.24 8.96
C LEU A 113 -12.33 -3.00 7.48
N ARG A 114 -11.55 -1.95 7.21
CA ARG A 114 -11.08 -1.59 5.87
C ARG A 114 -9.77 -2.31 5.59
N ILE A 115 -9.64 -2.91 4.42
CA ILE A 115 -8.37 -3.52 3.99
C ILE A 115 -7.93 -2.79 2.73
N VAL A 116 -6.84 -2.04 2.80
CA VAL A 116 -6.24 -1.36 1.66
C VAL A 116 -5.03 -2.16 1.22
N LEU A 117 -5.09 -2.71 0.01
CA LEU A 117 -4.04 -3.53 -0.56
C LEU A 117 -3.32 -2.75 -1.66
N ASP A 118 -2.04 -2.54 -1.45
CA ASP A 118 -1.09 -2.16 -2.48
C ASP A 118 -0.47 -3.44 -3.06
N PRO A 119 -0.89 -3.90 -4.25
CA PRO A 119 -0.45 -5.17 -4.81
C PRO A 119 0.94 -5.00 -5.44
N VAL A 120 1.94 -4.82 -4.59
CA VAL A 120 3.34 -4.60 -5.00
C VAL A 120 3.84 -5.82 -5.75
N LEU A 121 3.91 -5.74 -7.08
CA LEU A 121 4.36 -6.83 -7.96
C LEU A 121 5.52 -6.40 -8.87
N GLY A 122 5.55 -5.14 -9.28
CA GLY A 122 6.45 -4.69 -10.33
C GLY A 122 6.17 -3.26 -10.79
N ASP A 123 7.04 -2.75 -11.66
CA ASP A 123 6.81 -1.49 -12.38
C ASP A 123 7.26 -1.61 -13.85
N HIS A 124 6.93 -0.62 -14.68
CA HIS A 124 7.30 -0.62 -16.09
C HIS A 124 8.82 -0.55 -16.33
N ASP A 125 9.59 -0.02 -15.38
CA ASP A 125 11.02 0.20 -15.54
C ASP A 125 11.83 -1.07 -15.21
N THR A 126 11.35 -1.87 -14.25
CA THR A 126 12.07 -3.02 -13.68
C THR A 126 11.39 -4.36 -13.92
N GLY A 127 10.13 -4.35 -14.37
CA GLY A 127 9.32 -5.55 -14.53
C GLY A 127 8.88 -6.14 -13.19
N VAL A 128 8.60 -7.45 -13.17
CA VAL A 128 8.21 -8.17 -11.95
C VAL A 128 9.44 -8.39 -11.06
N TYR A 129 9.38 -7.93 -9.81
CA TYR A 129 10.48 -8.07 -8.83
C TYR A 129 10.07 -8.82 -7.55
N VAL A 130 8.94 -9.52 -7.58
CA VAL A 130 8.46 -10.36 -6.47
C VAL A 130 8.75 -11.85 -6.69
N ALA A 131 8.64 -12.62 -5.60
CA ALA A 131 8.79 -14.07 -5.65
C ALA A 131 7.80 -14.71 -6.65
N PRO A 132 8.21 -15.79 -7.36
CA PRO A 132 7.31 -16.56 -8.21
C PRO A 132 6.04 -16.98 -7.45
N GLY A 133 4.89 -16.85 -8.10
CA GLY A 133 3.59 -17.17 -7.49
C GLY A 133 2.98 -16.08 -6.62
N MET A 134 3.68 -14.97 -6.34
CA MET A 134 3.12 -13.86 -5.53
C MET A 134 1.88 -13.24 -6.17
N ALA A 135 1.89 -13.00 -7.48
CA ALA A 135 0.73 -12.43 -8.18
C ALA A 135 -0.51 -13.32 -8.03
N GLU A 136 -0.35 -14.65 -8.18
CA GLU A 136 -1.44 -15.60 -7.98
C GLU A 136 -1.89 -15.63 -6.51
N ALA A 137 -0.96 -15.68 -5.57
CA ALA A 137 -1.29 -15.64 -4.14
C ALA A 137 -2.07 -14.37 -3.74
N CYS A 138 -1.69 -13.20 -4.26
CA CYS A 138 -2.44 -11.96 -4.09
C CYS A 138 -3.86 -12.07 -4.65
N ARG A 139 -4.03 -12.61 -5.87
CA ARG A 139 -5.34 -12.80 -6.50
C ARG A 139 -6.22 -13.77 -5.72
N THR A 140 -5.69 -14.92 -5.33
CA THR A 140 -6.44 -15.98 -4.64
C THR A 140 -6.80 -15.58 -3.20
N HIS A 141 -5.86 -14.95 -2.48
CA HIS A 141 -5.98 -14.82 -1.02
C HIS A 141 -6.33 -13.41 -0.55
N LEU A 142 -5.79 -12.36 -1.18
CA LEU A 142 -5.87 -10.99 -0.66
C LEU A 142 -6.88 -10.11 -1.38
N LEU A 143 -6.94 -10.15 -2.71
CA LEU A 143 -7.93 -9.38 -3.49
C LEU A 143 -9.37 -9.57 -3.00
N PRO A 144 -9.85 -10.79 -2.67
CA PRO A 144 -11.23 -10.97 -2.21
C PRO A 144 -11.55 -10.30 -0.87
N LEU A 145 -10.53 -9.93 -0.09
CA LEU A 145 -10.68 -9.31 1.23
C LEU A 145 -10.57 -7.78 1.17
N ALA A 146 -9.97 -7.25 0.11
CA ALA A 146 -9.68 -5.83 -0.03
C ALA A 146 -10.96 -4.98 -0.07
N SER A 147 -10.93 -3.85 0.62
CA SER A 147 -11.90 -2.76 0.48
C SER A 147 -11.47 -1.76 -0.58
N GLY A 148 -10.16 -1.63 -0.79
CA GLY A 148 -9.57 -0.74 -1.78
C GLY A 148 -8.22 -1.22 -2.27
N LEU A 149 -7.87 -0.85 -3.50
CA LEU A 149 -6.63 -1.27 -4.16
C LEU A 149 -5.84 -0.05 -4.66
N THR A 150 -4.51 -0.08 -4.59
CA THR A 150 -3.64 1.01 -5.08
C THR A 150 -2.63 0.60 -6.16
N PRO A 151 -2.96 -0.26 -7.14
CA PRO A 151 -1.99 -0.72 -8.13
C PRO A 151 -1.43 0.45 -8.95
N ASN A 152 -0.20 0.33 -9.41
CA ASN A 152 0.26 1.12 -10.54
C ASN A 152 -0.29 0.55 -11.88
N GLY A 153 -0.11 1.27 -13.00
CA GLY A 153 -0.55 0.81 -14.31
C GLY A 153 -0.02 -0.58 -14.70
N PHE A 154 1.26 -0.86 -14.43
CA PHE A 154 1.88 -2.16 -14.71
C PHE A 154 1.23 -3.27 -13.88
N GLU A 155 1.04 -3.06 -12.58
CA GLU A 155 0.40 -4.01 -11.67
C GLU A 155 -1.05 -4.26 -12.04
N LEU A 156 -1.78 -3.22 -12.46
CA LEU A 156 -3.15 -3.37 -12.94
C LEU A 156 -3.22 -4.29 -14.17
N ALA A 157 -2.33 -4.11 -15.14
CA ALA A 157 -2.24 -4.98 -16.31
C ALA A 157 -1.90 -6.41 -15.92
N GLN A 158 -0.94 -6.60 -15.00
CA GLN A 158 -0.58 -7.91 -14.48
C GLN A 158 -1.76 -8.58 -13.77
N LEU A 159 -2.50 -7.87 -12.92
CA LEU A 159 -3.60 -8.46 -12.16
C LEU A 159 -4.80 -8.84 -13.04
N THR A 160 -5.11 -8.02 -14.04
CA THR A 160 -6.32 -8.16 -14.87
C THR A 160 -6.08 -8.92 -16.17
N GLY A 161 -4.84 -8.97 -16.66
CA GLY A 161 -4.52 -9.46 -18.00
C GLY A 161 -5.04 -8.56 -19.12
N MET A 162 -5.43 -7.32 -18.81
CA MET A 162 -6.03 -6.37 -19.75
C MET A 162 -5.02 -5.27 -20.16
N PRO A 163 -5.14 -4.72 -21.38
CA PRO A 163 -4.37 -3.54 -21.77
C PRO A 163 -4.81 -2.30 -20.99
N VAL A 164 -3.85 -1.42 -20.69
CA VAL A 164 -4.04 -0.20 -19.86
C VAL A 164 -3.33 1.01 -20.48
N ASP A 165 -3.26 1.03 -21.81
CA ASP A 165 -2.47 2.00 -22.59
C ASP A 165 -3.06 3.42 -22.57
N ASP A 166 -4.37 3.52 -22.36
CA ASP A 166 -5.12 4.77 -22.24
C ASP A 166 -6.03 4.79 -21.00
N MET A 167 -6.66 5.94 -20.78
CA MET A 167 -7.50 6.19 -19.61
C MET A 167 -8.75 5.29 -19.57
N ASP A 168 -9.35 5.01 -20.73
CA ASP A 168 -10.56 4.18 -20.80
C ASP A 168 -10.22 2.72 -20.52
N GLY A 169 -9.09 2.23 -21.05
CA GLY A 169 -8.52 0.91 -20.75
C GLY A 169 -8.18 0.75 -19.27
N VAL A 170 -7.54 1.75 -18.65
CA VAL A 170 -7.27 1.77 -17.20
C VAL A 170 -8.57 1.65 -16.40
N VAL A 171 -9.60 2.44 -16.74
CA VAL A 171 -10.88 2.40 -16.02
C VAL A 171 -11.60 1.06 -16.22
N ALA A 172 -11.60 0.52 -17.44
CA ALA A 172 -12.20 -0.77 -17.74
C ALA A 172 -11.51 -1.90 -16.95
N ALA A 173 -10.17 -1.96 -16.97
CA ALA A 173 -9.39 -2.92 -16.22
C ALA A 173 -9.63 -2.80 -14.71
N ALA A 174 -9.57 -1.58 -14.15
CA ALA A 174 -9.81 -1.34 -12.73
C ALA A 174 -11.22 -1.78 -12.27
N ARG A 175 -12.25 -1.58 -13.10
CA ARG A 175 -13.61 -2.04 -12.80
C ARG A 175 -13.74 -3.55 -12.68
N THR A 176 -12.91 -4.33 -13.38
CA THR A 176 -12.92 -5.80 -13.21
C THR A 176 -12.44 -6.26 -11.84
N LEU A 177 -11.67 -5.44 -11.13
CA LEU A 177 -11.19 -5.72 -9.77
C LEU A 177 -12.22 -5.29 -8.70
N LEU A 178 -13.27 -4.56 -9.07
CA LEU A 178 -14.36 -4.13 -8.18
C LEU A 178 -15.35 -5.28 -7.94
N THR A 179 -14.86 -6.35 -7.33
CA THR A 179 -15.64 -7.53 -6.97
C THR A 179 -15.67 -7.73 -5.46
N GLY A 180 -16.71 -8.40 -4.96
CA GLY A 180 -16.84 -8.72 -3.54
C GLY A 180 -16.84 -7.49 -2.64
N ARG A 181 -15.78 -7.31 -1.86
CA ARG A 181 -15.61 -6.21 -0.89
C ARG A 181 -14.94 -4.97 -1.49
N THR A 182 -14.36 -5.05 -2.69
CA THR A 182 -13.57 -3.96 -3.26
C THR A 182 -14.50 -2.81 -3.69
N GLN A 183 -14.40 -1.68 -3.01
CA GLN A 183 -15.24 -0.50 -3.23
C GLN A 183 -14.60 0.49 -4.21
N TRP A 184 -13.27 0.51 -4.27
CA TRP A 184 -12.52 1.45 -5.09
C TRP A 184 -11.15 0.91 -5.51
N VAL A 185 -10.62 1.42 -6.62
CA VAL A 185 -9.25 1.18 -7.11
C VAL A 185 -8.64 2.54 -7.44
N ALA A 186 -7.51 2.88 -6.81
CA ALA A 186 -6.73 4.07 -7.13
C ALA A 186 -5.52 3.66 -7.96
N VAL A 187 -5.63 3.79 -9.28
CA VAL A 187 -4.56 3.40 -10.20
C VAL A 187 -3.52 4.51 -10.25
N THR A 188 -2.33 4.25 -9.71
CA THR A 188 -1.20 5.19 -9.74
C THR A 188 -0.46 5.10 -11.07
N SER A 189 0.19 6.20 -11.47
CA SER A 189 0.93 6.27 -12.73
C SER A 189 0.14 5.74 -13.95
N ALA A 190 -1.15 6.08 -14.02
CA ALA A 190 -2.08 5.53 -15.00
C ALA A 190 -1.81 6.05 -16.42
N ALA A 191 -1.77 5.15 -17.41
CA ALA A 191 -1.61 5.45 -18.83
C ALA A 191 -0.51 6.50 -19.13
N PRO A 192 0.79 6.20 -18.86
CA PRO A 192 1.88 7.18 -18.96
C PRO A 192 2.01 7.88 -20.32
N ALA A 193 1.65 7.18 -21.40
CA ALA A 193 1.65 7.74 -22.75
C ALA A 193 0.64 8.90 -22.96
N THR A 194 -0.34 9.04 -22.06
CA THR A 194 -1.40 10.06 -22.14
C THR A 194 -1.16 11.27 -21.24
N TRP A 195 -0.04 11.32 -20.55
CA TRP A 195 0.26 12.40 -19.61
C TRP A 195 0.53 13.73 -20.32
N PRO A 196 0.01 14.85 -19.78
CA PRO A 196 0.51 16.17 -20.16
C PRO A 196 2.01 16.31 -19.84
N PRO A 197 2.72 17.23 -20.50
CA PRO A 197 4.08 17.61 -20.10
C PRO A 197 4.15 17.94 -18.60
N ASP A 198 5.20 17.46 -17.94
CA ASP A 198 5.50 17.72 -16.52
C ASP A 198 4.40 17.33 -15.52
N ALA A 199 3.47 16.46 -15.92
CA ALA A 199 2.40 15.95 -15.08
C ALA A 199 2.30 14.43 -15.12
N MET A 200 1.64 13.87 -14.12
CA MET A 200 1.22 12.47 -14.12
C MET A 200 -0.17 12.32 -13.50
N ARG A 201 -0.78 11.17 -13.71
CA ARG A 201 -2.18 10.91 -13.34
C ARG A 201 -2.33 9.75 -12.39
N VAL A 202 -3.22 9.94 -11.43
CA VAL A 202 -3.85 8.88 -10.63
C VAL A 202 -5.32 8.80 -11.02
N VAL A 203 -5.86 7.59 -11.17
CA VAL A 203 -7.27 7.40 -11.52
C VAL A 203 -7.97 6.65 -10.40
N LEU A 204 -8.89 7.33 -9.73
CA LEU A 204 -9.75 6.74 -8.73
C LEU A 204 -11.00 6.19 -9.39
N VAL A 205 -11.19 4.88 -9.34
CA VAL A 205 -12.30 4.16 -9.97
C VAL A 205 -13.17 3.52 -8.90
N THR A 206 -14.47 3.75 -8.99
CA THR A 206 -15.51 3.05 -8.22
C THR A 206 -16.46 2.36 -9.18
N ALA A 207 -17.48 1.66 -8.66
CA ALA A 207 -18.46 0.97 -9.49
C ALA A 207 -19.20 1.91 -10.46
N THR A 208 -19.39 3.17 -10.06
CA THR A 208 -20.22 4.14 -10.78
C THR A 208 -19.45 5.34 -11.32
N GLN A 209 -18.24 5.62 -10.80
CA GLN A 209 -17.49 6.83 -11.12
C GLN A 209 -16.03 6.50 -11.43
N ALA A 210 -15.40 7.35 -12.24
CA ALA A 210 -13.97 7.37 -12.46
C ALA A 210 -13.50 8.83 -12.44
N GLN A 211 -12.54 9.14 -11.58
CA GLN A 211 -12.01 10.49 -11.43
C GLN A 211 -10.50 10.48 -11.65
N SER A 212 -10.06 11.30 -12.60
CA SER A 212 -8.64 11.55 -12.85
C SER A 212 -8.14 12.67 -11.94
N ILE A 213 -7.04 12.40 -11.23
CA ILE A 213 -6.32 13.36 -10.41
C ILE A 213 -4.99 13.59 -11.12
N THR A 214 -4.77 14.81 -11.59
CA THR A 214 -3.50 15.21 -12.22
C THR A 214 -2.66 15.96 -11.20
N HIS A 215 -1.39 15.61 -11.08
CA HIS A 215 -0.44 16.31 -10.22
C HIS A 215 0.89 16.49 -10.93
N PRO A 216 1.75 17.42 -10.47
CA PRO A 216 3.07 17.63 -11.06
C PRO A 216 3.91 16.35 -11.02
N ARG A 217 4.56 16.03 -12.14
CA ARG A 217 5.60 15.02 -12.21
C ARG A 217 6.90 15.65 -11.74
N ILE A 218 7.45 15.13 -10.66
CA ILE A 218 8.74 15.58 -10.15
C ILE A 218 9.81 14.66 -10.70
N ASP A 219 10.84 15.23 -11.32
CA ASP A 219 12.02 14.49 -11.77
C ASP A 219 12.89 14.09 -10.56
N ALA A 220 12.42 13.04 -9.88
CA ALA A 220 13.08 12.34 -8.81
C ALA A 220 12.51 10.90 -8.79
N ALA A 221 13.39 9.91 -8.73
CA ALA A 221 13.00 8.50 -8.77
C ALA A 221 13.36 7.72 -7.48
N PRO A 222 13.10 8.24 -6.27
CA PRO A 222 13.25 7.44 -5.07
C PRO A 222 12.22 6.31 -5.06
N LYS A 223 12.57 5.19 -4.43
CA LYS A 223 11.60 4.12 -4.15
C LYS A 223 10.72 4.52 -2.94
N GLY A 224 9.52 3.94 -2.85
CA GLY A 224 8.60 4.12 -1.71
C GLY A 224 7.48 5.15 -1.87
N THR A 225 7.31 5.73 -3.06
CA THR A 225 6.21 6.67 -3.35
C THR A 225 4.84 5.99 -3.31
N GLY A 226 4.74 4.74 -3.75
CA GLY A 226 3.51 3.92 -3.63
C GLY A 226 3.13 3.66 -2.17
N ASP A 227 4.11 3.26 -1.35
CA ASP A 227 3.90 3.05 0.09
C ASP A 227 3.39 4.32 0.78
N LEU A 228 4.00 5.47 0.47
CA LEU A 228 3.57 6.79 0.96
C LEU A 228 2.15 7.13 0.49
N PHE A 229 1.85 6.93 -0.79
CA PHE A 229 0.53 7.20 -1.36
C PHE A 229 -0.56 6.36 -0.67
N CYS A 230 -0.34 5.04 -0.57
CA CYS A 230 -1.28 4.10 0.04
C CYS A 230 -1.53 4.45 1.51
N ALA A 231 -0.47 4.76 2.27
CA ALA A 231 -0.56 5.17 3.67
C ALA A 231 -1.31 6.51 3.83
N ALA A 232 -0.97 7.54 3.04
CA ALA A 232 -1.61 8.85 3.12
C ALA A 232 -3.09 8.79 2.73
N LEU A 233 -3.43 8.07 1.65
CA LEU A 233 -4.81 7.87 1.22
C LEU A 233 -5.62 7.17 2.31
N THR A 234 -5.08 6.08 2.86
CA THR A 234 -5.73 5.34 3.96
C THR A 234 -5.94 6.23 5.18
N GLY A 235 -4.91 6.99 5.58
CA GLY A 235 -4.98 7.86 6.74
C GLY A 235 -6.05 8.95 6.59
N HIS A 236 -6.08 9.65 5.46
CA HIS A 236 -7.11 10.66 5.18
C HIS A 236 -8.52 10.07 5.07
N TRP A 237 -8.64 8.86 4.51
CA TRP A 237 -9.93 8.16 4.46
C TRP A 237 -10.42 7.74 5.85
N LEU A 238 -9.50 7.40 6.76
CA LEU A 238 -9.82 7.18 8.18
C LEU A 238 -10.14 8.49 8.91
N GLN A 239 -9.60 9.63 8.51
CA GLN A 239 -10.00 10.93 9.08
C GLN A 239 -11.41 11.38 8.64
N GLY A 240 -12.06 10.65 7.72
CA GLY A 240 -13.43 10.90 7.29
C GLY A 240 -13.54 11.71 6.00
N LEU A 241 -12.43 11.99 5.31
CA LEU A 241 -12.47 12.63 3.99
C LEU A 241 -13.14 11.71 2.96
N ALA A 242 -13.81 12.32 1.98
CA ALA A 242 -14.31 11.60 0.82
C ALA A 242 -13.15 11.02 0.01
N LEU A 243 -13.34 9.84 -0.60
CA LEU A 243 -12.26 9.12 -1.31
C LEU A 243 -11.52 9.97 -2.36
N PRO A 244 -12.19 10.76 -3.23
CA PRO A 244 -11.48 11.62 -4.17
C PRO A 244 -10.61 12.68 -3.49
N GLU A 245 -11.08 13.24 -2.37
CA GLU A 245 -10.30 14.21 -1.60
C GLU A 245 -9.12 13.53 -0.90
N ALA A 246 -9.32 12.37 -0.28
CA ALA A 246 -8.26 11.59 0.35
C ALA A 246 -7.16 11.20 -0.67
N ALA A 247 -7.55 10.80 -1.89
CA ALA A 247 -6.62 10.50 -2.96
C ALA A 247 -5.86 11.75 -3.45
N ALA A 248 -6.53 12.90 -3.57
CA ALA A 248 -5.87 14.15 -3.92
C ALA A 248 -4.85 14.59 -2.85
N ARG A 249 -5.19 14.48 -1.57
CA ARG A 249 -4.25 14.74 -0.46
C ARG A 249 -3.07 13.77 -0.46
N ALA A 250 -3.29 12.50 -0.78
CA ALA A 250 -2.22 11.53 -0.93
C ALA A 250 -1.26 11.90 -2.08
N CYS A 251 -1.78 12.37 -3.22
CA CYS A 251 -0.95 12.92 -4.30
C CYS A 251 -0.13 14.12 -3.80
N ASP A 252 -0.72 15.04 -3.05
CA ASP A 252 0.00 16.19 -2.47
C ASP A 252 1.14 15.75 -1.55
N HIS A 253 0.93 14.72 -0.72
CA HIS A 253 1.96 14.16 0.14
C HIS A 253 3.14 13.63 -0.68
N VAL A 254 2.86 12.86 -1.73
CA VAL A 254 3.89 12.33 -2.63
C VAL A 254 4.65 13.45 -3.34
N VAL A 255 3.94 14.45 -3.88
CA VAL A 255 4.57 15.59 -4.56
C VAL A 255 5.50 16.35 -3.61
N ARG A 256 5.05 16.66 -2.39
CA ARG A 256 5.90 17.34 -1.38
C ARG A 256 7.12 16.51 -1.00
N ALA A 257 6.94 15.21 -0.82
CA ALA A 257 8.05 14.30 -0.50
C ALA A 257 9.08 14.27 -1.62
N LEU A 258 8.64 14.16 -2.88
CA LEU A 258 9.51 14.17 -4.06
C LEU A 258 10.23 15.51 -4.22
N GLN A 259 9.53 16.63 -4.04
CA GLN A 259 10.15 17.96 -4.09
C GLN A 259 11.26 18.11 -3.05
N ARG A 260 10.99 17.70 -1.80
CA ARG A 260 11.98 17.72 -0.71
C ARG A 260 13.17 16.80 -1.02
N THR A 261 12.89 15.59 -1.51
CA THR A 261 13.91 14.61 -1.90
C THR A 261 14.83 15.18 -2.98
N ARG A 262 14.25 15.79 -4.02
CA ARG A 262 14.98 16.43 -5.12
C ARG A 262 15.82 17.62 -4.63
N GLN A 263 15.24 18.49 -3.81
CA GLN A 263 15.94 19.66 -3.25
C GLN A 263 17.14 19.25 -2.39
N ALA A 264 16.98 18.20 -1.58
CA ALA A 264 18.05 17.66 -0.76
C ALA A 264 19.05 16.78 -1.54
N ARG A 265 18.77 16.49 -2.82
CA ARG A 265 19.53 15.51 -3.64
C ARG A 265 19.69 14.16 -2.94
N SER A 266 18.63 13.73 -2.25
CA SER A 266 18.61 12.46 -1.52
C SER A 266 18.28 11.30 -2.48
N ALA A 267 18.97 10.17 -2.31
CA ALA A 267 18.63 8.93 -3.00
C ALA A 267 17.39 8.25 -2.40
N GLU A 268 17.11 8.51 -1.12
CA GLU A 268 15.96 7.99 -0.40
C GLU A 268 14.84 9.02 -0.30
N LEU A 269 13.59 8.55 -0.32
CA LEU A 269 12.44 9.41 -0.16
C LEU A 269 12.50 10.14 1.19
N LEU A 270 12.35 11.46 1.16
CA LEU A 270 12.23 12.30 2.34
C LEU A 270 10.76 12.63 2.55
N LEU A 271 10.20 12.13 3.66
CA LEU A 271 8.79 12.37 3.97
C LEU A 271 8.50 13.87 4.18
N PRO A 272 7.27 14.32 3.90
CA PRO A 272 6.85 15.68 4.21
C PRO A 272 6.97 15.91 5.73
N THR A 273 7.35 17.11 6.13
CA THR A 273 7.18 17.52 7.52
C THR A 273 5.69 17.68 7.83
N PRO A 274 5.23 17.30 9.04
CA PRO A 274 3.87 17.52 9.51
C PRO A 274 3.46 19.00 9.42
#